data_AF-A0A966LEE9-F1
#
_entry.id   AF-A0A966LEE9-F1
#
_cell.length_a   1.000
_cell.length_b   1.000
_cell.length_c   1.000
_cell.angle_alpha   90.00
_cell.angle_beta   90.00
_cell.angle_gamma   90.00
#
_symmetry.space_group_name_H-M   'P 1'
#
loop_
_entity.id
_entity.type
_entity.pdbx_description
1 polymer ?
#
loop_
_entity_poly.entity_id
_entity_poly.type
_entity_poly.pdbx_seq_one_letter_code
_entity_poly.pdbx_strand_id
1 'polypeptide(L)'
;MPSFEDFARREQEPARIKTLEELALAIKETTTKWLEIANVDEHSLRLKELDILKALKTLEISEEWKAKNLDAVVAFIQVADTRTLIDELKRIFFLNSVPDSTISAQQVLDKINSMKNREN
;
A
#
# COMPACT_ATOMS: atom_id res chain seq x y z
N MET A 1 3.27 13.17 13.82
CA MET A 1 3.06 13.63 12.43
C MET A 1 4.30 13.23 11.64
N PRO A 2 4.16 12.62 10.45
CA PRO A 2 5.30 12.45 9.56
C PRO A 2 5.97 13.79 9.33
N SER A 3 7.29 13.87 9.44
CA SER A 3 7.99 15.06 8.97
C SER A 3 7.96 15.02 7.44
N PHE A 4 7.59 16.13 6.81
CA PHE A 4 7.70 16.29 5.35
C PHE A 4 9.14 15.98 4.87
N GLU A 5 10.13 16.23 5.72
CA GLU A 5 11.55 15.96 5.49
C GLU A 5 11.84 14.48 5.28
N ASP A 6 11.18 13.57 6.00
CA ASP A 6 11.38 12.13 5.82
C ASP A 6 10.91 11.69 4.43
N PHE A 7 9.76 12.17 3.98
CA PHE A 7 9.26 11.88 2.63
C PHE A 7 10.14 12.48 1.54
N ALA A 8 10.53 13.75 1.69
CA ALA A 8 11.40 14.43 0.72
C ALA A 8 12.77 13.76 0.61
N ARG A 9 13.36 13.37 1.74
CA ARG A 9 14.60 12.58 1.77
C ARG A 9 14.41 11.23 1.10
N ARG A 10 13.34 10.52 1.47
CA ARG A 10 13.03 9.20 0.91
C ARG A 10 12.81 9.25 -0.58
N GLU A 11 12.22 10.31 -1.10
CA GLU A 11 12.00 10.54 -2.54
C GLU A 11 13.32 10.71 -3.31
N GLN A 12 14.35 11.30 -2.70
CA GLN A 12 15.66 11.49 -3.32
C GLN A 12 16.54 10.23 -3.28
N GLU A 13 16.24 9.25 -2.42
CA GLU A 13 16.98 7.99 -2.35
C GLU A 13 16.69 7.08 -3.56
N PRO A 14 17.68 6.26 -4.01
CA PRO A 14 17.42 5.25 -5.03
C PRO A 14 16.36 4.25 -4.57
N ALA A 15 15.71 3.59 -5.54
CA ALA A 15 14.74 2.53 -5.25
C ALA A 15 15.39 1.44 -4.38
N ARG A 16 14.77 1.15 -3.23
CA ARG A 16 15.25 0.10 -2.32
C ARG A 16 14.84 -1.30 -2.77
N ILE A 17 13.65 -1.40 -3.37
CA ILE A 17 13.14 -2.61 -4.02
C ILE A 17 13.75 -2.67 -5.42
N LYS A 18 14.49 -3.74 -5.70
CA LYS A 18 15.28 -3.91 -6.94
C LYS A 18 14.82 -5.10 -7.77
N THR A 19 13.96 -5.97 -7.24
CA THR A 19 13.44 -7.12 -7.97
C THR A 19 11.92 -7.19 -7.92
N LEU A 20 11.34 -7.96 -8.85
CA LEU A 20 9.91 -8.23 -8.91
C LEU A 20 9.44 -9.10 -7.73
N GLU A 21 10.30 -9.97 -7.20
CA GLU A 21 10.02 -10.76 -6.00
C GLU A 21 9.94 -9.87 -4.76
N GLU A 22 10.87 -8.94 -4.60
CA GLU A 22 10.88 -7.97 -3.50
C GLU A 22 9.65 -7.06 -3.57
N LEU A 23 9.27 -6.64 -4.79
CA LEU A 23 8.05 -5.85 -5.01
C LEU A 23 6.80 -6.62 -4.58
N ALA A 24 6.66 -7.88 -4.99
CA ALA A 24 5.53 -8.72 -4.62
C ALA A 24 5.45 -8.93 -3.10
N LEU A 25 6.59 -9.11 -2.45
CA LEU A 25 6.68 -9.24 -0.99
C LEU A 25 6.28 -7.93 -0.30
N ALA A 26 6.82 -6.80 -0.74
CA ALA A 26 6.52 -5.48 -0.17
C ALA A 26 5.03 -5.15 -0.25
N ILE A 27 4.38 -5.44 -1.37
CA ILE A 27 2.92 -5.28 -1.54
C ILE A 27 2.19 -6.13 -0.50
N LYS A 28 2.49 -7.43 -0.40
CA LYS A 28 1.80 -8.35 0.54
C LYS A 28 1.98 -7.96 2.00
N GLU A 29 3.21 -7.63 2.40
CA GLU A 29 3.52 -7.20 3.76
C GLU A 29 2.79 -5.91 4.12
N THR A 30 2.80 -4.92 3.22
CA THR A 30 2.15 -3.64 3.44
C THR A 30 0.64 -3.81 3.52
N THR A 31 0.04 -4.65 2.66
CA THR A 31 -1.39 -5.02 2.76
C THR A 31 -1.71 -5.62 4.12
N THR A 32 -0.90 -6.58 4.57
CA THR A 32 -1.11 -7.28 5.85
C THR A 32 -1.06 -6.28 7.02
N LYS A 33 -0.11 -5.35 6.98
CA LYS A 33 0.04 -4.32 8.01
C LYS A 33 -1.08 -3.30 8.00
N TRP A 34 -1.58 -2.90 6.82
CA TRP A 34 -2.77 -2.05 6.75
C TRP A 34 -4.01 -2.75 7.29
N LEU A 35 -4.10 -4.08 7.22
CA LEU A 35 -5.23 -4.84 7.78
C LEU A 35 -5.15 -5.03 9.31
N GLU A 36 -4.04 -4.67 9.95
CA GLU A 36 -3.93 -4.78 11.41
C GLU A 36 -4.88 -3.78 12.10
N ILE A 37 -5.66 -4.26 13.08
CA ILE A 37 -6.67 -3.46 13.78
C ILE A 37 -6.11 -2.59 14.91
N ALA A 38 -4.84 -2.76 15.28
CA ALA A 38 -4.22 -2.06 16.40
C ALA A 38 -2.71 -1.82 16.17
N ASN A 39 -2.19 -0.70 16.69
CA ASN A 39 -0.79 -0.32 16.67
C ASN A 39 -0.15 -0.23 15.27
N VAL A 40 -0.93 0.20 14.28
CA VAL A 40 -0.44 0.43 12.92
C VAL A 40 0.47 1.65 12.90
N ASP A 41 1.73 1.45 12.50
CA ASP A 41 2.64 2.54 12.18
C ASP A 41 2.41 3.02 10.74
N GLU A 42 1.36 3.84 10.58
CA GLU A 42 0.99 4.43 9.28
C GLU A 42 2.13 5.20 8.62
N HIS A 43 3.03 5.80 9.41
CA HIS A 43 4.14 6.56 8.85
C HIS A 43 5.10 5.65 8.10
N SER A 44 5.54 4.57 8.75
CA SER A 44 6.39 3.56 8.12
C SER A 44 5.71 2.90 6.93
N LEU A 45 4.39 2.67 6.99
CA LEU A 45 3.64 2.13 5.85
C LEU A 45 3.62 3.09 4.66
N ARG A 46 3.33 4.37 4.86
CA ARG A 46 3.38 5.36 3.77
C ARG A 46 4.78 5.50 3.15
N LEU A 47 5.86 5.36 3.94
CA LEU A 47 7.21 5.30 3.39
C LEU A 47 7.47 4.02 2.57
N LYS A 48 6.93 2.86 2.99
CA LYS A 48 6.98 1.63 2.19
C LYS A 48 6.18 1.76 0.89
N GLU A 49 5.00 2.39 0.93
CA GLU A 49 4.20 2.67 -0.26
C GLU A 49 4.99 3.52 -1.28
N LEU A 50 5.77 4.50 -0.80
CA LEU A 50 6.66 5.27 -1.67
C LEU A 50 7.75 4.40 -2.31
N ASP A 51 8.34 3.43 -1.57
CA ASP A 51 9.29 2.48 -2.15
C ASP A 51 8.65 1.61 -3.23
N ILE A 52 7.42 1.14 -2.99
CA ILE A 52 6.64 0.34 -3.96
C ILE A 52 6.39 1.17 -5.22
N LEU A 53 5.96 2.43 -5.07
CA LEU A 53 5.73 3.34 -6.21
C LEU A 53 6.99 3.54 -7.04
N LYS A 54 8.14 3.72 -6.38
CA LYS A 54 9.43 3.83 -7.08
C LYS A 54 9.75 2.55 -7.85
N ALA A 55 9.62 1.39 -7.20
CA ALA A 55 9.87 0.11 -7.83
C ALA A 55 9.01 -0.10 -9.08
N LEU A 56 7.72 0.22 -9.02
CA LEU A 56 6.80 0.12 -10.16
C LEU A 56 7.22 0.99 -11.35
N LYS A 57 7.84 2.14 -11.09
CA LYS A 57 8.34 3.05 -12.13
C LYS A 57 9.69 2.64 -12.70
N THR A 58 10.48 1.89 -11.94
CA THR A 58 11.86 1.53 -12.32
C THR A 58 11.99 0.12 -12.88
N LEU A 59 11.17 -0.82 -12.41
CA LEU A 59 11.25 -2.22 -12.81
C LEU A 59 10.46 -2.47 -14.09
N GLU A 60 10.98 -3.34 -14.94
CA GLU A 60 10.24 -3.85 -16.10
C GLU A 60 9.22 -4.89 -15.63
N ILE A 61 7.95 -4.49 -15.57
CA ILE A 61 6.87 -5.35 -15.08
C ILE A 61 6.36 -6.25 -16.22
N SER A 62 6.71 -7.54 -16.18
CA SER A 62 6.24 -8.52 -17.16
C SER A 62 4.76 -8.88 -16.99
N GLU A 63 4.11 -9.29 -18.08
CA GLU A 63 2.71 -9.75 -18.05
C GLU A 63 2.53 -11.01 -17.20
N GLU A 64 3.52 -11.91 -17.19
CA GLU A 64 3.52 -13.10 -16.32
C GLU A 64 3.49 -12.71 -14.84
N TRP A 65 4.31 -11.72 -14.45
CA TRP A 65 4.33 -11.24 -13.08
C TRP A 65 3.01 -10.55 -12.71
N LYS A 66 2.41 -9.77 -13.62
CA LYS A 66 1.08 -9.16 -13.40
C LYS A 66 0.03 -10.23 -13.15
N ALA A 67 -0.05 -11.25 -14.01
CA ALA A 67 -1.03 -12.33 -13.87
C ALA A 67 -0.88 -13.07 -12.53
N LYS A 68 0.36 -13.35 -12.10
CA LYS A 68 0.65 -14.03 -10.83
C LYS A 68 0.30 -13.21 -9.59
N ASN A 69 0.33 -11.89 -9.67
CA ASN A 69 0.19 -11.00 -8.51
C ASN A 69 -1.10 -10.17 -8.52
N LEU A 70 -2.00 -10.39 -9.49
CA LEU A 70 -3.23 -9.64 -9.66
C LEU A 70 -4.05 -9.53 -8.36
N ASP A 71 -4.34 -10.65 -7.70
CA ASP A 71 -5.15 -10.67 -6.48
C ASP A 71 -4.48 -9.90 -5.34
N ALA A 72 -3.16 -10.02 -5.21
CA ALA A 72 -2.40 -9.29 -4.18
C ALA A 72 -2.43 -7.78 -4.43
N VAL A 73 -2.37 -7.36 -5.69
CA VAL A 73 -2.46 -5.94 -6.08
C VAL A 73 -3.87 -5.39 -5.88
N VAL A 74 -4.92 -6.14 -6.23
CA VAL A 74 -6.31 -5.75 -5.97
C VAL A 74 -6.53 -5.55 -4.47
N ALA A 75 -6.10 -6.52 -3.65
CA ALA A 75 -6.19 -6.40 -2.20
C ALA A 75 -5.41 -5.19 -1.69
N PHE A 76 -4.20 -4.94 -2.20
CA PHE A 76 -3.41 -3.77 -1.83
C PHE A 76 -4.09 -2.44 -2.18
N ILE A 77 -4.68 -2.31 -3.36
CA ILE A 77 -5.42 -1.10 -3.78
C ILE A 77 -6.56 -0.77 -2.81
N GLN A 78 -7.23 -1.79 -2.28
CA GLN A 78 -8.36 -1.62 -1.36
C GLN A 78 -7.95 -1.15 0.04
N VAL A 79 -6.67 -1.21 0.37
CA VAL A 79 -6.16 -0.88 1.71
C VAL A 79 -5.15 0.25 1.75
N ALA A 80 -4.42 0.48 0.65
CA ALA A 80 -3.38 1.51 0.57
C ALA A 80 -3.95 2.92 0.72
N ASP A 81 -3.12 3.86 1.17
CA ASP A 81 -3.53 5.25 1.44
C ASP A 81 -2.92 6.24 0.42
N THR A 82 -1.85 5.85 -0.27
CA THR A 82 -1.18 6.71 -1.26
C THR A 82 -1.88 6.66 -2.62
N ARG A 83 -2.70 7.68 -2.92
CA ARG A 83 -3.45 7.81 -4.18
C ARG A 83 -2.60 7.65 -5.44
N THR A 84 -1.46 8.32 -5.54
CA THR A 84 -0.58 8.23 -6.73
C THR A 84 -0.09 6.80 -6.97
N LEU A 85 0.12 6.02 -5.91
CA LEU A 85 0.48 4.61 -6.01
C LEU A 85 -0.70 3.76 -6.50
N ILE A 86 -1.89 4.01 -5.97
CA ILE A 86 -3.12 3.34 -6.39
C ILE A 86 -3.38 3.57 -7.88
N ASP A 87 -3.30 4.82 -8.33
CA ASP A 87 -3.49 5.20 -9.73
C ASP A 87 -2.47 4.50 -10.65
N GLU A 88 -1.21 4.44 -10.23
CA GLU A 88 -0.16 3.76 -10.98
C GLU A 88 -0.37 2.24 -11.07
N LEU A 89 -0.76 1.60 -9.97
CA LEU A 89 -1.11 0.17 -9.96
C LEU A 89 -2.31 -0.11 -10.87
N LYS A 90 -3.36 0.71 -10.80
CA LYS A 90 -4.52 0.58 -11.67
C LYS A 90 -4.15 0.73 -13.14
N ARG A 91 -3.25 1.65 -13.47
CA ARG A 91 -2.73 1.84 -14.83
C ARG A 91 -1.95 0.61 -15.31
N ILE A 92 -1.04 0.07 -14.49
CA ILE A 92 -0.17 -1.06 -14.84
C ILE A 92 -0.98 -2.37 -15.03
N PHE A 93 -2.01 -2.56 -14.22
CA PHE A 93 -2.86 -3.76 -14.19
C PHE A 93 -4.20 -3.62 -14.91
N PHE A 94 -4.49 -2.45 -15.50
CA PHE A 94 -5.78 -2.14 -16.15
C PHE A 94 -7.02 -2.29 -15.25
N LEU A 95 -6.92 -1.85 -13.97
CA LEU A 95 -7.92 -2.07 -12.91
C LEU A 95 -8.85 -0.88 -12.65
N ASN A 96 -9.29 -0.19 -13.70
CA ASN A 96 -10.13 1.02 -13.55
C ASN A 96 -11.49 0.75 -12.86
N SER A 97 -11.95 -0.50 -12.83
CA SER A 97 -13.19 -0.93 -12.17
C SER A 97 -13.03 -1.23 -10.68
N VAL A 98 -11.80 -1.37 -10.18
CA VAL A 98 -11.55 -1.65 -8.75
C VAL A 98 -11.77 -0.35 -7.96
N PRO A 99 -12.66 -0.33 -6.96
CA PRO A 99 -12.86 0.86 -6.14
C PRO A 99 -11.59 1.22 -5.36
N ASP A 100 -11.40 2.50 -5.09
CA ASP A 100 -10.33 2.99 -4.21
C ASP A 100 -10.50 2.47 -2.78
N SER A 101 -9.46 2.65 -1.96
CA SER A 101 -9.35 2.14 -0.59
C SER A 101 -10.65 2.24 0.22
N THR A 102 -11.13 1.08 0.69
CA THR A 102 -12.32 0.95 1.54
C THR A 102 -11.97 0.88 3.03
N ILE A 103 -10.68 0.69 3.35
CA ILE A 103 -10.20 0.47 4.71
C ILE A 103 -10.33 1.69 5.60
N SER A 104 -10.20 2.90 5.07
CA SER A 104 -10.40 4.12 5.88
C SER A 104 -11.78 4.12 6.57
N ALA A 105 -12.84 3.68 5.88
CA ALA A 105 -14.18 3.60 6.46
C ALA A 105 -14.34 2.39 7.40
N GLN A 106 -13.85 1.21 7.02
CA GLN A 106 -13.98 -0.01 7.82
C GLN A 106 -13.15 0.03 9.11
N GLN A 107 -11.92 0.53 9.07
CA GLN A 107 -11.10 0.74 10.27
C GLN A 107 -11.69 1.79 11.20
N VAL A 108 -12.29 2.85 10.67
CA VAL A 108 -13.02 3.81 11.50
C VAL A 108 -14.19 3.11 12.21
N LEU A 109 -14.95 2.26 11.50
CA LEU A 109 -16.03 1.48 12.10
C LEU A 109 -15.53 0.47 13.14
N ASP A 110 -14.47 -0.26 12.85
CA ASP A 110 -13.89 -1.26 13.78
C ASP A 110 -13.24 -0.60 15.00
N LYS A 111 -12.65 0.59 14.83
CA LYS A 111 -12.14 1.41 15.93
C LYS A 111 -13.27 1.95 16.81
N ILE A 112 -14.37 2.43 16.21
CA ILE A 112 -15.58 2.83 16.95
C ILE A 112 -16.16 1.63 17.72
N ASN A 113 -16.25 0.46 17.09
CA ASN A 113 -16.80 -0.75 17.72
C ASN A 113 -15.90 -1.29 18.84
N SER A 114 -14.57 -1.28 18.66
CA SER A 114 -13.63 -1.70 19.70
C SER A 114 -13.56 -0.72 20.87
N MET A 115 -13.75 0.59 20.63
CA MET A 115 -13.90 1.58 21.71
C MET A 115 -15.20 1.37 22.48
N LYS A 116 -16.33 1.16 21.80
CA LYS A 116 -17.62 0.82 22.45
C LYS A 116 -17.54 -0.44 23.32
N ASN A 117 -16.79 -1.46 22.90
CA ASN A 117 -16.65 -2.70 23.66
C ASN A 117 -15.68 -2.60 24.85
N ARG A 118 -14.93 -1.49 25.00
CA ARG A 118 -14.04 -1.23 26.14
C ARG A 118 -14.67 -0.37 27.23
N GLU A 119 -15.80 0.28 26.94
CA GLU A 119 -16.55 1.14 27.87
C GLU A 119 -17.71 0.41 28.59
N ASN A 120 -17.95 -0.86 28.26
CA ASN A 120 -18.87 -1.77 28.96
C ASN A 120 -18.09 -2.81 29.77
#